data_AF-A0A961NCX0-F1
#
_entry.id   AF-A0A961NCX0-F1
#
_cell.length_a   1.000
_cell.length_b   1.000
_cell.length_c   1.000
_cell.angle_alpha   90.00
_cell.angle_beta   90.00
_cell.angle_gamma   90.00
#
_symmetry.space_group_name_H-M   'P 1'
#
loop_
_entity.id
_entity.type
_entity.pdbx_description
1 polymer ?
#
loop_
_entity_poly.entity_id
_entity_poly.type
_entity_poly.pdbx_seq_one_letter_code
_entity_poly.pdbx_strand_id
1 'polypeptide(L)'
;MSVPIFRVAGDAAGVECSDMDDGEFSDMHAAPNEPVVISGGGLTAAVFPQGAALQDLRFADYPFSLVLGSGNAGIRQAGAAYLGSVVGRFANRISQGRFALDGQVFHLDRNDNGRH
;
A
#
# COMPACT_ATOMS: atom_id res chain seq x y z
N MET A 1 -11.49 -25.18 11.52
CA MET A 1 -11.00 -23.96 12.20
C MET A 1 -11.43 -22.79 11.33
N SER A 2 -12.48 -22.07 11.73
CA SER A 2 -13.16 -21.07 10.90
C SER A 2 -12.40 -19.75 10.95
N VAL A 3 -11.85 -19.29 9.82
CA VAL A 3 -11.33 -17.93 9.70
C VAL A 3 -12.54 -17.00 9.59
N PRO A 4 -12.71 -16.00 10.47
CA PRO A 4 -13.86 -15.11 10.39
C PRO A 4 -13.77 -14.27 9.11
N ILE A 5 -14.82 -14.33 8.30
CA ILE A 5 -15.04 -13.46 7.15
C ILE A 5 -15.44 -12.10 7.71
N PHE A 6 -14.50 -11.16 7.77
CA PHE A 6 -14.83 -9.76 8.06
C PHE A 6 -15.39 -9.15 6.78
N ARG A 7 -16.71 -8.91 6.73
CA ARG A 7 -17.30 -7.99 5.76
C ARG A 7 -16.69 -6.62 6.04
N VAL A 8 -16.12 -5.99 5.01
CA VAL A 8 -15.91 -4.54 5.03
C VAL A 8 -17.31 -3.94 5.09
N ALA A 9 -17.77 -3.62 6.29
CA ALA A 9 -18.88 -2.70 6.50
C ALA A 9 -18.30 -1.31 6.30
N GLY A 10 -18.33 -0.86 5.05
CA GLY A 10 -18.15 0.51 4.67
C GLY A 10 -19.13 0.73 3.54
N ASP A 11 -20.17 1.51 3.80
CA ASP A 11 -21.04 1.98 2.72
C ASP A 11 -20.14 2.53 1.62
N ALA A 12 -20.33 2.00 0.41
CA ALA A 12 -19.64 2.44 -0.78
C ALA A 12 -20.09 3.87 -1.10
N ALA A 13 -19.54 4.85 -0.41
CA ALA A 13 -19.39 6.18 -0.97
C ALA A 13 -18.32 6.03 -2.06
N GLY A 14 -18.77 5.64 -3.25
CA GLY A 14 -17.94 5.72 -4.44
C GLY A 14 -17.42 7.15 -4.55
N VAL A 15 -16.10 7.30 -4.56
CA VAL A 15 -15.49 8.55 -5.01
C VAL A 15 -15.71 8.59 -6.52
N GLU A 16 -16.75 9.29 -6.95
CA GLU A 16 -16.91 9.66 -8.36
C GLU A 16 -15.74 10.55 -8.76
N CYS A 17 -15.15 10.26 -9.92
CA CYS A 17 -14.06 11.05 -10.49
C CYS A 17 -14.69 12.32 -11.09
N SER A 18 -14.90 13.34 -10.25
CA SER A 18 -15.26 14.68 -10.70
C SER A 18 -14.00 15.46 -11.10
N ASP A 19 -14.13 16.25 -12.16
CA ASP A 19 -13.07 17.01 -12.82
C ASP A 19 -12.07 17.68 -11.85
N MET A 20 -10.77 17.45 -12.10
CA MET A 20 -9.65 18.10 -11.42
C MET A 20 -9.61 19.58 -11.84
N ASP A 21 -9.91 20.47 -10.91
CA ASP A 21 -9.59 21.90 -11.00
C ASP A 21 -8.17 22.13 -10.44
N ASP A 22 -7.36 22.94 -11.13
CA ASP A 22 -5.91 23.13 -10.93
C ASP A 22 -5.54 23.90 -9.63
N GLY A 23 -6.44 23.93 -8.64
CA GLY A 23 -6.35 24.78 -7.45
C GLY A 23 -5.62 24.13 -6.27
N GLU A 24 -4.49 24.72 -5.88
CA GLU A 24 -3.85 24.69 -4.55
C GLU A 24 -3.80 23.34 -3.81
N PHE A 25 -2.68 22.65 -4.00
CA PHE A 25 -2.27 21.40 -3.34
C PHE A 25 -1.90 21.62 -1.86
N SER A 26 -2.82 22.10 -1.01
CA SER A 26 -2.51 22.29 0.42
C SER A 26 -3.37 21.50 1.41
N ASP A 27 -4.61 21.11 1.13
CA ASP A 27 -5.47 20.53 2.18
C ASP A 27 -6.28 19.29 1.75
N MET A 28 -5.69 18.42 0.92
CA MET A 28 -6.24 17.09 0.61
C MET A 28 -5.58 16.02 1.50
N HIS A 29 -5.83 16.10 2.80
CA HIS A 29 -5.62 14.96 3.67
C HIS A 29 -6.86 14.07 3.61
N ALA A 30 -6.81 13.04 2.76
CA ALA A 30 -7.62 11.84 3.01
C ALA A 30 -7.45 11.50 4.50
N ALA A 31 -8.54 11.29 5.23
CA ALA A 31 -8.46 10.93 6.65
C ALA A 31 -7.39 9.84 6.79
N PRO A 32 -6.37 9.99 7.66
CA PRO A 32 -5.02 9.48 7.45
C PRO A 32 -4.87 7.96 7.32
N ASN A 33 -5.97 7.20 7.41
CA ASN A 33 -6.02 5.76 7.42
C ASN A 33 -7.27 5.16 6.71
N GLU A 34 -7.91 5.87 5.77
CA GLU A 34 -9.03 5.30 5.00
C GLU A 34 -8.57 4.82 3.60
N PRO A 35 -8.91 3.59 3.18
CA PRO A 35 -8.57 3.10 1.85
C PRO A 35 -9.41 3.76 0.77
N VAL A 36 -8.77 4.07 -0.36
CA VAL A 36 -9.45 4.46 -1.61
C VAL A 36 -9.88 3.19 -2.34
N VAL A 37 -11.16 3.09 -2.71
CA VAL A 37 -11.71 1.94 -3.44
C VAL A 37 -11.91 2.31 -4.91
N ILE A 38 -11.34 1.49 -5.79
CA ILE A 38 -11.50 1.61 -7.25
C ILE A 38 -12.10 0.33 -7.80
N SER A 39 -13.00 0.46 -8.79
CA SER A 39 -13.65 -0.70 -9.42
C SER A 39 -13.72 -0.55 -10.94
N GLY A 40 -13.63 -1.65 -11.67
CA GLY A 40 -13.73 -1.68 -13.13
C GLY A 40 -13.48 -3.07 -13.69
N GLY A 41 -14.17 -3.43 -14.78
CA GLY A 41 -13.94 -4.69 -15.48
C GLY A 41 -14.14 -5.95 -14.64
N GLY A 42 -15.02 -5.91 -13.63
CA GLY A 42 -15.23 -7.02 -12.68
C GLY A 42 -14.18 -7.12 -11.57
N LEU A 43 -13.25 -6.17 -11.47
CA LEU A 43 -12.29 -6.05 -10.37
C LEU A 43 -12.69 -4.93 -9.42
N THR A 44 -12.40 -5.12 -8.14
CA THR A 44 -12.45 -4.09 -7.11
C THR A 44 -11.16 -4.13 -6.30
N ALA A 45 -10.50 -2.98 -6.16
CA ALA A 45 -9.27 -2.85 -5.39
C ALA A 45 -9.43 -1.81 -4.28
N ALA A 46 -8.88 -2.09 -3.10
CA ALA A 46 -8.75 -1.14 -2.00
C ALA A 46 -7.27 -0.77 -1.81
N VAL A 47 -6.96 0.53 -1.93
CA VAL A 47 -5.60 1.06 -1.85
C VAL A 47 -5.49 1.97 -0.64
N PHE A 48 -4.56 1.66 0.25
CA PHE A 48 -4.30 2.44 1.44
C PHE A 48 -3.34 3.61 1.12
N PRO A 49 -3.62 4.85 1.55
CA PRO A 49 -2.74 5.99 1.28
C PRO A 49 -1.32 5.79 1.81
N GLN A 50 -1.19 5.19 3.00
CA GLN A 50 0.11 4.87 3.57
C GLN A 50 0.85 3.83 2.72
N GLY A 51 1.94 4.26 2.08
CA GLY A 51 2.76 3.40 1.24
C GLY A 51 2.06 2.91 -0.02
N ALA A 52 1.00 3.61 -0.47
CA ALA A 52 0.18 3.24 -1.63
C ALA A 52 -0.14 1.74 -1.66
N ALA A 53 -0.57 1.21 -0.51
CA ALA A 53 -0.61 -0.22 -0.27
C ALA A 53 -1.87 -0.87 -0.84
N LEU A 54 -1.72 -1.82 -1.76
CA LEU A 54 -2.82 -2.67 -2.20
C LEU A 54 -3.24 -3.59 -1.04
N GLN A 55 -4.38 -3.29 -0.44
CA GLN A 55 -4.89 -3.97 0.74
C GLN A 55 -5.86 -5.09 0.38
N ASP A 56 -6.69 -4.89 -0.63
CA ASP A 56 -7.65 -5.90 -1.08
C ASP A 56 -7.75 -5.84 -2.61
N LEU A 57 -7.84 -6.99 -3.26
CA LEU A 57 -8.09 -7.11 -4.68
C LEU A 57 -9.08 -8.25 -4.88
N ARG A 58 -10.25 -7.92 -5.42
CA ARG A 58 -11.34 -8.87 -5.66
C ARG A 58 -11.65 -8.95 -7.12
N PHE A 59 -12.02 -10.14 -7.56
CA PHE A 59 -12.57 -10.40 -8.87
C PHE A 59 -14.00 -10.92 -8.72
N ALA A 60 -14.87 -10.54 -9.65
CA ALA A 60 -16.25 -10.99 -9.71
C ALA A 60 -16.30 -12.53 -9.63
N ASP A 61 -17.30 -13.03 -8.89
CA ASP A 61 -17.54 -14.46 -8.67
C ASP A 61 -16.44 -15.22 -7.92
N TYR A 62 -15.43 -14.52 -7.39
CA TYR A 62 -14.42 -15.12 -6.50
C TYR A 62 -14.64 -14.68 -5.06
N PRO A 63 -14.85 -15.62 -4.11
CA PRO A 63 -15.28 -15.28 -2.75
C PRO A 63 -14.15 -14.76 -1.83
N PHE A 64 -12.91 -14.73 -2.31
CA PHE A 64 -11.74 -14.37 -1.53
C PHE A 64 -10.90 -13.29 -2.22
N SER A 65 -10.13 -12.55 -1.42
CA SER A 65 -9.11 -11.64 -1.94
C SER A 65 -8.05 -12.40 -2.73
N LEU A 66 -7.59 -11.80 -3.82
CA LEU A 66 -6.51 -12.31 -4.66
C LEU A 66 -5.11 -11.94 -4.11
N VAL A 67 -5.04 -11.11 -3.08
CA VAL A 67 -3.79 -10.65 -2.47
C VAL A 67 -3.75 -10.95 -0.98
N LEU A 68 -2.53 -11.08 -0.45
CA LEU A 68 -2.30 -11.17 0.99
C LEU A 68 -2.34 -9.77 1.59
N GLY A 69 -3.57 -9.29 1.78
CA GLY A 69 -3.87 -8.03 2.44
C GLY A 69 -3.81 -8.12 3.96
N SER A 70 -3.39 -7.04 4.62
CA SER A 70 -3.66 -6.88 6.06
C SER A 70 -5.00 -6.18 6.23
N GLY A 71 -6.03 -6.87 6.70
CA GLY A 71 -7.35 -6.27 6.96
C GLY A 71 -7.37 -5.21 8.07
N ASN A 72 -6.21 -4.85 8.62
CA ASN A 72 -6.05 -3.89 9.71
C ASN A 72 -4.73 -3.12 9.55
N ALA A 73 -4.77 -1.80 9.74
CA ALA A 73 -3.60 -0.93 9.80
C ALA A 73 -2.56 -1.36 10.85
N GLY A 74 -3.00 -1.94 11.98
CA GLY A 74 -2.13 -2.40 13.06
C GLY A 74 -1.18 -3.54 12.68
N ILE A 75 -1.56 -4.39 11.71
CA ILE A 75 -0.69 -5.49 11.23
C ILE A 75 0.49 -4.94 10.42
N ARG A 76 0.34 -3.80 9.74
CA ARG A 76 1.43 -3.17 8.99
C ARG A 76 2.53 -2.68 9.94
N GLN A 77 2.13 -2.09 11.07
CA GLN A 77 3.06 -1.62 12.11
C GLN A 77 3.82 -2.76 12.80
N ALA A 78 3.28 -3.99 12.78
CA ALA A 78 3.87 -5.16 13.42
C ALA A 78 4.89 -5.95 12.55
N GLY A 79 5.34 -5.39 11.42
CA GLY A 79 6.42 -5.98 10.61
C GLY A 79 5.99 -6.57 9.25
N ALA A 80 4.73 -6.39 8.83
CA ALA A 80 4.24 -6.78 7.51
C ALA A 80 4.01 -5.58 6.56
N ALA A 81 4.65 -4.43 6.85
CA ALA A 81 4.47 -3.17 6.13
C ALA A 81 4.81 -3.22 4.63
N TYR A 82 5.52 -4.25 4.15
CA TYR A 82 5.87 -4.42 2.75
C TYR A 82 4.77 -5.09 1.91
N LEU A 83 3.80 -5.78 2.53
CA LEU A 83 2.75 -6.48 1.77
C LEU A 83 1.84 -5.49 1.06
N GLY A 84 1.80 -5.58 -0.26
CA GLY A 84 1.03 -4.70 -1.13
C GLY A 84 1.53 -3.26 -1.21
N SER A 85 2.53 -2.86 -0.42
CA SER A 85 3.08 -1.50 -0.43
C SER A 85 4.01 -1.28 -1.60
N VAL A 86 4.04 -0.03 -2.06
CA VAL A 86 5.13 0.48 -2.90
C VAL A 86 6.38 0.64 -2.04
N VAL A 87 7.45 -0.08 -2.40
CA VAL A 87 8.74 -0.06 -1.68
C VAL A 87 9.73 0.83 -2.41
N GLY A 88 10.34 1.78 -1.71
CA GLY A 88 11.30 2.72 -2.30
C GLY A 88 12.19 3.42 -1.27
N ARG A 89 13.23 4.17 -1.68
CA ARG A 89 13.60 4.54 -3.07
C ARG A 89 14.25 3.42 -3.90
N PHE A 90 14.82 2.42 -3.23
CA PHE A 90 15.42 1.25 -3.88
C PHE A 90 14.85 0.01 -3.20
N ALA A 91 14.17 -0.84 -3.97
CA ALA A 91 13.67 -2.10 -3.45
C ALA A 91 14.79 -3.15 -3.38
N ASN A 92 14.60 -4.16 -2.53
CA ASN A 92 15.55 -5.26 -2.32
C ASN A 92 16.89 -4.78 -1.70
N ARG A 93 17.94 -5.61 -1.79
CA ARG A 93 19.18 -5.47 -1.04
C ARG A 93 20.22 -4.64 -1.77
N ILE A 94 20.84 -3.70 -1.06
CA ILE A 94 22.06 -3.02 -1.50
C ILE A 94 23.23 -3.62 -0.72
N SER A 95 24.25 -4.13 -1.43
CA SER A 95 25.38 -4.81 -0.79
C SER A 95 26.09 -3.88 0.20
N GLN A 96 26.27 -4.32 1.45
CA GLN A 96 26.95 -3.56 2.50
C GLN A 96 26.31 -2.19 2.80
N GLY A 97 25.06 -1.97 2.39
CA GLY A 97 24.41 -0.66 2.41
C GLY A 97 25.25 0.41 1.69
N ARG A 98 25.99 0.05 0.64
CA ARG A 98 26.94 0.96 -0.03
C ARG A 98 26.80 0.90 -1.54
N PHE A 99 26.81 2.05 -2.18
CA PHE A 99 26.91 2.17 -3.63
C PHE A 99 27.77 3.38 -4.01
N ALA A 100 28.22 3.44 -5.26
CA ALA A 100 28.92 4.59 -5.82
C ALA A 100 28.07 5.23 -6.91
N LEU A 101 28.00 6.56 -6.91
CA LEU A 101 27.32 7.37 -7.92
C LEU A 101 28.20 8.59 -8.18
N ASP A 102 28.51 8.85 -9.46
CA ASP A 102 29.37 9.95 -9.91
C ASP A 102 30.72 10.03 -9.18
N GLY A 103 31.32 8.86 -8.91
CA GLY A 103 32.60 8.74 -8.20
C GLY A 103 32.50 8.97 -6.69
N GLN A 104 31.35 9.36 -6.16
CA GLN A 104 31.10 9.48 -4.73
C GLN A 104 30.52 8.19 -4.17
N VAL A 105 30.97 7.82 -2.97
CA VAL A 105 30.48 6.66 -2.23
C VAL A 105 29.39 7.10 -1.26
N PHE A 106 28.24 6.44 -1.32
CA PHE A 106 27.13 6.64 -0.40
C PHE A 106 26.96 5.42 0.51
N HIS A 107 26.60 5.71 1.76
CA HIS A 107 26.28 4.72 2.78
C HIS A 107 24.81 4.86 3.16
N LEU A 108 24.14 3.72 3.28
CA LEU A 108 22.75 3.55 3.66
C LEU A 108 22.68 2.74 4.95
N ASP A 109 21.54 2.81 5.62
CA ASP A 109 21.24 1.96 6.76
C ASP A 109 21.22 0.49 6.35
N ARG A 110 21.80 -0.37 7.20
CA ARG A 110 21.83 -1.82 6.98
C ARG A 110 20.70 -2.51 7.74
N ASN A 111 19.49 -2.40 7.20
CA ASN A 111 18.25 -2.84 7.83
C ASN A 111 18.03 -4.37 7.81
N ASP A 112 18.78 -5.14 7.02
CA ASP A 112 18.71 -6.60 6.99
C ASP A 112 19.95 -7.19 7.68
N ASN A 113 19.80 -7.50 8.97
CA ASN A 113 20.82 -8.18 9.79
C ASN A 113 22.20 -7.49 9.78
N GLY A 114 22.25 -6.16 9.61
CA GLY A 114 23.50 -5.40 9.55
C GLY A 114 24.32 -5.63 8.27
N ARG A 115 23.74 -6.26 7.24
CA ARG A 115 24.41 -6.60 5.97
C ARG A 115 23.98 -5.73 4.80
N HIS A 116 22.68 -5.44 4.70
CA HIS A 116 22.06 -4.73 3.59
C HIS A 116 21.12 -3.68 4.11
#